data_AF-A0A6A8GCM9-F1
#
_entry.id   AF-A0A6A8GCM9-F1
#
_cell.length_a   1.000
_cell.length_b   1.000
_cell.length_c   1.000
_cell.angle_alpha   90.00
_cell.angle_beta   90.00
_cell.angle_gamma   90.00
#
_symmetry.space_group_name_H-M   'P 1'
#
loop_
_entity.id
_entity.type
_entity.pdbx_description
1 polymer ?
#
loop_
_entity_poly.entity_id
_entity_poly.type
_entity_poly.pdbx_seq_one_letter_code
_entity_poly.pdbx_strand_id
1 'polypeptide(L)'
;MKFSRPLVVLLVVLVAIPSPAMAGIVGEPNLQAYAPSNKLVPGQETSLNVVVTNYGGDTEYRKFSSSESSASLSDQERAKLEAQVRSARNVRLTLESGDAPVEVNTATLPVGDIAHGTQRQATFSASVKENAAPGTYDMNLVATFEYDESVRDNGDVQNEEEKSVSIPVTVVVEEAPRFQIVSVETTAQVGSSGTTTVTMRNIGSQTAYDSSVALTSQNAEVMFGQSTTASRYAGEWAVNETRRLEYETTVAPSAAVQQYALSAVVNYEDEDGVPQQSKNRATGVTPVAEQSFSLEATDSTLRVGRETTVGGTITNDGPQTVHDAVVIVSSNSPNTNIKETEYALGTLENGESADFDFSVEVTDSADAGQRQLSYTVEYRDEDGDTQQSKPLLMNAEVKPKQDLFGVETKNGTLEAGSSETVTLVVTNNGDETYRNIDAKAFADSPLSLDDDTAFIQELAPGESAEVPLELSAGSAASPKTYSFDIDFEYENEDGERKLSDSYPVAIDVTESTGGGGLSMPLVGGIVVVLGLGIVGFLWYRR
;
A
#
# COMPACT_ATOMS: atom_id res chain seq x y z
N MET A 1 59.01 110.12 -57.07
CA MET A 1 58.17 111.17 -57.67
C MET A 1 56.73 110.66 -57.76
N LYS A 2 55.82 111.44 -57.18
CA LYS A 2 54.35 111.53 -57.25
C LYS A 2 53.52 110.77 -58.33
N PHE A 3 52.36 110.25 -57.84
CA PHE A 3 51.02 110.04 -58.45
C PHE A 3 50.88 109.01 -59.61
N SER A 4 49.83 108.19 -59.80
CA SER A 4 48.43 108.07 -59.31
C SER A 4 47.87 106.67 -59.67
N ARG A 5 46.85 106.18 -58.93
CA ARG A 5 46.03 104.95 -59.20
C ARG A 5 45.09 105.15 -60.42
N PRO A 6 44.44 104.09 -60.98
CA PRO A 6 43.24 103.44 -60.39
C PRO A 6 43.30 101.89 -60.42
N LEU A 7 42.92 101.15 -59.37
CA LEU A 7 41.55 100.74 -58.99
C LEU A 7 40.80 99.94 -60.08
N VAL A 8 40.75 98.61 -59.92
CA VAL A 8 39.72 97.74 -60.51
C VAL A 8 39.05 96.97 -59.38
N VAL A 9 37.72 97.05 -59.40
CA VAL A 9 36.77 96.58 -58.39
C VAL A 9 36.46 95.10 -58.63
N LEU A 10 36.58 94.28 -57.58
CA LEU A 10 36.14 92.88 -57.56
C LEU A 10 34.67 92.84 -57.10
N LEU A 11 33.76 92.47 -58.00
CA LEU A 11 32.34 92.27 -57.72
C LEU A 11 32.17 90.90 -57.05
N VAL A 12 31.98 90.88 -55.72
CA VAL A 12 31.57 89.68 -54.99
C VAL A 12 30.05 89.61 -55.00
N VAL A 13 29.51 88.71 -55.81
CA VAL A 13 28.08 88.35 -55.78
C VAL A 13 27.87 87.44 -54.56
N LEU A 14 27.36 88.04 -53.48
CA LEU A 14 26.90 87.31 -52.30
C LEU A 14 25.51 86.72 -52.65
N VAL A 15 25.46 85.45 -53.01
CA VAL A 15 24.19 84.70 -53.10
C VAL A 15 23.74 84.45 -51.66
N ALA A 16 22.92 85.35 -51.13
CA ALA A 16 22.12 85.07 -49.95
C ALA A 16 21.05 84.05 -50.36
N ILE A 17 21.26 82.78 -50.03
CA ILE A 17 20.17 81.81 -50.01
C ILE A 17 19.30 82.22 -48.83
N PRO A 18 18.06 82.69 -49.01
CA PRO A 18 17.17 82.87 -47.88
C PRO A 18 16.90 81.48 -47.32
N SER A 19 17.53 81.14 -46.20
CA SER A 19 17.04 80.05 -45.37
C SER A 19 15.61 80.46 -44.96
N PRO A 20 14.56 79.72 -45.35
CA PRO A 20 13.23 80.04 -44.86
C PRO A 20 13.28 79.95 -43.34
N ALA A 21 12.94 81.07 -42.72
CA ALA A 21 12.83 81.20 -41.28
C ALA A 21 11.54 80.46 -40.88
N MET A 22 11.63 79.41 -40.08
CA MET A 22 10.55 78.42 -39.93
C MET A 22 10.29 78.14 -38.44
N ALA A 23 9.16 78.64 -37.96
CA ALA A 23 8.60 78.29 -36.66
C ALA A 23 7.86 76.93 -36.74
N GLY A 24 7.39 76.42 -35.60
CA GLY A 24 6.67 75.14 -35.56
C GLY A 24 6.05 74.84 -34.21
N ILE A 25 5.50 73.63 -34.11
CA ILE A 25 4.78 73.15 -32.92
C ILE A 25 5.68 72.19 -32.16
N VAL A 26 5.78 72.40 -30.85
CA VAL A 26 6.40 71.48 -29.89
C VAL A 26 5.30 70.88 -29.02
N GLY A 27 5.40 69.59 -28.73
CA GLY A 27 4.46 68.90 -27.86
C GLY A 27 4.97 67.53 -27.45
N GLU A 28 4.22 66.86 -26.59
CA GLU A 28 4.52 65.50 -26.17
C GLU A 28 3.24 64.68 -26.00
N PRO A 29 3.29 63.34 -26.17
CA PRO A 29 2.22 62.45 -25.75
C PRO A 29 2.06 62.40 -24.23
N ASN A 30 0.83 62.18 -23.77
CA ASN A 30 0.52 61.97 -22.35
C ASN A 30 -0.20 60.63 -22.20
N LEU A 31 0.58 59.58 -21.94
CA LEU A 31 0.06 58.23 -21.75
C LEU A 31 -0.36 58.02 -20.30
N GLN A 32 -1.59 57.56 -20.11
CA GLN A 32 -2.09 57.07 -18.83
C GLN A 32 -2.62 55.65 -19.01
N ALA A 33 -2.62 54.88 -17.94
CA ALA A 33 -3.03 53.49 -17.96
C ALA A 33 -3.87 53.16 -16.73
N TYR A 34 -4.81 52.24 -16.90
CA TYR A 34 -5.58 51.68 -15.81
C TYR A 34 -5.98 50.24 -16.13
N ALA A 35 -6.19 49.43 -15.08
CA ALA A 35 -6.68 48.06 -15.20
C ALA A 35 -8.18 48.04 -14.87
N PRO A 36 -9.10 47.76 -15.82
CA PRO A 36 -10.53 47.70 -15.54
C PRO A 36 -10.92 46.56 -14.60
N SER A 37 -10.17 45.45 -14.64
CA SER A 37 -10.30 44.32 -13.72
C SER A 37 -8.97 44.16 -13.01
N ASN A 38 -8.91 44.66 -11.78
CA ASN A 38 -7.66 44.77 -11.02
C ASN A 38 -7.63 43.90 -9.75
N LYS A 39 -8.63 43.04 -9.57
CA LYS A 39 -8.74 42.09 -8.45
C LYS A 39 -7.92 40.84 -8.72
N LEU A 40 -7.04 40.48 -7.79
CA LEU A 40 -6.07 39.41 -7.89
C LEU A 40 -6.24 38.42 -6.73
N VAL A 41 -6.25 37.11 -7.03
CA VAL A 41 -6.37 36.07 -6.00
C VAL A 41 -5.00 35.44 -5.72
N PRO A 42 -4.55 35.36 -4.45
CA PRO A 42 -3.26 34.78 -4.10
C PRO A 42 -3.00 33.38 -4.68
N GLY A 43 -1.79 33.19 -5.23
CA GLY A 43 -1.32 31.95 -5.84
C GLY A 43 -2.00 31.57 -7.17
N GLN A 44 -2.85 32.42 -7.75
CA GLN A 44 -3.45 32.18 -9.07
C GLN A 44 -2.64 32.89 -10.15
N GLU A 45 -2.65 32.32 -11.35
CA GLU A 45 -2.23 33.03 -12.56
C GLU A 45 -3.44 33.75 -13.14
N THR A 46 -3.28 35.02 -13.48
CA THR A 46 -4.36 35.89 -13.95
C THR A 46 -3.93 36.67 -15.19
N SER A 47 -4.91 37.04 -16.01
CA SER A 47 -4.71 37.91 -17.17
C SER A 47 -5.14 39.33 -16.81
N LEU A 48 -4.16 40.21 -16.57
CA LEU A 48 -4.38 41.62 -16.29
C LEU A 48 -4.54 42.38 -17.61
N ASN A 49 -5.75 42.88 -17.87
CA ASN A 49 -6.03 43.75 -19.00
C ASN A 49 -5.76 45.20 -18.60
N VAL A 50 -4.80 45.84 -19.28
CA VAL A 50 -4.42 47.23 -19.05
C VAL A 50 -4.84 48.06 -20.26
N VAL A 51 -5.63 49.09 -20.01
CA VAL A 51 -6.05 50.07 -21.03
C VAL A 51 -5.08 51.24 -20.96
N VAL A 52 -4.43 51.55 -22.07
CA VAL A 52 -3.52 52.69 -22.21
C VAL A 52 -4.18 53.74 -23.09
N THR A 53 -4.36 54.95 -22.56
CA THR A 53 -4.99 56.08 -23.25
C THR A 53 -3.98 57.20 -23.43
N ASN A 54 -3.92 57.76 -24.63
CA ASN A 54 -3.12 58.96 -24.90
C ASN A 54 -4.01 60.21 -24.83
N TYR A 55 -3.91 60.95 -23.72
CA TYR A 55 -4.64 62.20 -23.53
C TYR A 55 -4.04 63.38 -24.30
N GLY A 56 -2.81 63.24 -24.81
CA GLY A 56 -2.02 64.33 -25.39
C GLY A 56 -1.54 65.32 -24.34
N GLY A 57 -0.28 65.71 -24.44
CA GLY A 57 0.30 66.77 -23.63
C GLY A 57 -0.01 68.17 -24.18
N ASP A 58 0.43 69.15 -23.41
CA ASP A 58 0.39 70.55 -23.84
C ASP A 58 1.26 70.75 -25.08
N THR A 59 0.83 71.64 -25.96
CA THR A 59 1.60 72.02 -27.15
C THR A 59 1.86 73.51 -27.14
N GLU A 60 3.06 73.88 -27.58
CA GLU A 60 3.49 75.26 -27.70
C GLU A 60 3.94 75.56 -29.13
N TYR A 61 3.54 76.71 -29.65
CA TYR A 61 4.08 77.20 -30.91
C TYR A 61 5.37 77.96 -30.63
N ARG A 62 6.51 77.48 -31.15
CA ARG A 62 7.83 78.06 -30.91
C ARG A 62 8.47 78.57 -32.20
N LYS A 63 9.16 79.71 -32.07
CA LYS A 63 10.12 80.18 -33.07
C LYS A 63 11.48 79.58 -32.75
N PHE A 64 12.10 78.94 -33.73
CA PHE A 64 13.38 78.28 -33.61
C PHE A 64 14.57 79.22 -33.93
N SER A 65 14.31 80.41 -34.50
CA SER A 65 15.33 81.45 -34.76
C SER A 65 14.77 82.88 -34.63
N SER A 66 15.64 83.81 -34.25
CA SER A 66 15.32 85.24 -34.09
C SER A 66 15.02 85.98 -35.41
N SER A 67 15.29 85.35 -36.56
CA SER A 67 14.96 85.88 -37.89
C SER A 67 13.59 85.45 -38.42
N GLU A 68 12.76 84.80 -37.59
CA GLU A 68 11.53 84.12 -38.02
C GLU A 68 10.26 84.98 -37.93
N SER A 69 9.55 85.05 -39.06
CA SER A 69 8.17 85.56 -39.11
C SER A 69 7.21 84.52 -38.56
N SER A 70 6.23 84.94 -37.76
CA SER A 70 5.12 84.06 -37.40
C SER A 70 4.31 83.79 -38.66
N ALA A 71 4.33 82.56 -39.19
CA ALA A 71 3.35 82.17 -40.18
C ALA A 71 1.99 82.04 -39.48
N SER A 72 0.92 82.58 -40.07
CA SER A 72 -0.43 82.28 -39.60
C SER A 72 -0.84 80.93 -40.19
N LEU A 73 -0.53 79.84 -39.48
CA LEU A 73 -1.12 78.53 -39.78
C LEU A 73 -2.65 78.67 -39.73
N SER A 74 -3.36 78.03 -40.67
CA SER A 74 -4.80 77.87 -40.50
C SER A 74 -5.08 76.97 -39.29
N ASP A 75 -6.27 77.11 -38.69
CA ASP A 75 -6.66 76.28 -37.54
C ASP A 75 -6.60 74.78 -37.87
N GLN A 76 -6.89 74.41 -39.14
CA GLN A 76 -6.85 73.02 -39.60
C GLN A 76 -5.42 72.47 -39.72
N GLU A 77 -4.49 73.26 -40.25
CA GLU A 77 -3.08 72.88 -40.37
C GLU A 77 -2.44 72.77 -38.99
N ARG A 78 -2.73 73.74 -38.11
CA ARG A 78 -2.29 73.72 -36.72
C ARG A 78 -2.80 72.48 -35.99
N ALA A 79 -4.09 72.15 -36.10
CA ALA A 79 -4.66 70.96 -35.46
C ALA A 79 -4.02 69.65 -35.96
N LYS A 80 -3.65 69.58 -37.24
CA LYS A 80 -2.95 68.41 -37.81
C LYS A 80 -1.54 68.26 -37.23
N LEU A 81 -0.77 69.35 -37.16
CA LEU A 81 0.57 69.35 -36.59
C LEU A 81 0.55 69.09 -35.08
N GLU A 82 -0.43 69.64 -34.36
CA GLU A 82 -0.64 69.35 -32.94
C GLU A 82 -1.02 67.87 -32.70
N ALA A 83 -1.84 67.27 -33.56
CA ALA A 83 -2.18 65.85 -33.47
C ALA A 83 -0.95 64.95 -33.72
N GLN A 84 -0.02 65.39 -34.58
CA GLN A 84 1.20 64.66 -34.88
C GLN A 84 2.15 64.62 -33.66
N VAL A 85 2.46 65.77 -33.05
CA VAL A 85 3.37 65.84 -31.87
C VAL A 85 2.77 65.20 -30.61
N ARG A 86 1.43 65.14 -30.50
CA ARG A 86 0.73 64.48 -29.39
C ARG A 86 0.58 62.97 -29.58
N SER A 87 0.91 62.40 -30.74
CA SER A 87 0.75 60.97 -31.01
C SER A 87 1.98 60.18 -30.58
N ALA A 88 1.78 59.06 -29.89
CA ALA A 88 2.85 58.14 -29.54
C ALA A 88 2.96 57.05 -30.61
N ARG A 89 4.16 56.82 -31.14
CA ARG A 89 4.45 55.80 -32.16
C ARG A 89 5.27 54.65 -31.59
N ASN A 90 5.20 53.49 -32.24
CA ASN A 90 5.97 52.29 -31.89
C ASN A 90 5.89 52.00 -30.37
N VAL A 91 4.70 52.13 -29.78
CA VAL A 91 4.54 51.99 -28.34
C VAL A 91 4.79 50.54 -27.92
N ARG A 92 5.68 50.37 -26.94
CA ARG A 92 6.06 49.10 -26.33
C ARG A 92 5.79 49.17 -24.84
N LEU A 93 5.05 48.21 -24.32
CA LEU A 93 4.64 48.17 -22.94
C LEU A 93 5.32 47.01 -22.21
N THR A 94 5.96 47.31 -21.09
CA THR A 94 6.48 46.31 -20.16
C THR A 94 5.81 46.54 -18.82
N LEU A 95 5.18 45.50 -18.26
CA LEU A 95 4.58 45.58 -16.93
C LEU A 95 5.57 45.01 -15.91
N GLU A 96 5.93 45.81 -14.94
CA GLU A 96 6.81 45.44 -13.84
C GLU A 96 6.00 45.33 -12.54
N SER A 97 6.34 44.35 -11.70
CA SER A 97 5.59 44.05 -10.48
C SER A 97 5.60 45.19 -9.45
N GLY A 98 6.62 46.05 -9.45
CA GLY A 98 6.76 47.07 -8.42
C GLY A 98 6.87 46.44 -7.03
N ASP A 99 6.02 46.90 -6.11
CA ASP A 99 5.86 46.35 -4.75
C ASP A 99 4.80 45.25 -4.66
N ALA A 100 4.03 45.03 -5.73
CA ALA A 100 2.99 44.03 -5.77
C ALA A 100 3.58 42.61 -5.61
N PRO A 101 2.95 41.72 -4.81
CA PRO A 101 3.41 40.36 -4.60
C PRO A 101 3.04 39.45 -5.79
N VAL A 102 3.44 39.85 -6.99
CA VAL A 102 3.13 39.19 -8.25
C VAL A 102 4.40 39.01 -9.08
N GLU A 103 4.40 38.02 -9.94
CA GLU A 103 5.41 37.78 -10.97
C GLU A 103 4.75 38.00 -12.34
N VAL A 104 5.30 38.89 -13.15
CA VAL A 104 4.76 39.16 -14.49
C VAL A 104 5.44 38.22 -15.48
N ASN A 105 4.64 37.35 -16.10
CA ASN A 105 5.14 36.31 -17.02
C ASN A 105 5.22 36.80 -18.47
N THR A 106 4.68 37.98 -18.74
CA THR A 106 4.59 38.55 -20.09
C THR A 106 5.77 39.48 -20.35
N ALA A 107 6.51 39.19 -21.43
CA ALA A 107 7.57 40.07 -21.92
C ALA A 107 7.00 41.37 -22.52
N THR A 108 7.88 42.26 -22.97
CA THR A 108 7.49 43.53 -23.62
C THR A 108 6.51 43.31 -24.78
N LEU A 109 5.35 43.98 -24.72
CA LEU A 109 4.29 43.92 -25.72
C LEU A 109 4.33 45.13 -26.65
N PRO A 110 4.51 44.96 -27.97
CA PRO A 110 4.30 46.04 -28.93
C PRO A 110 2.79 46.27 -29.14
N VAL A 111 2.32 47.49 -28.89
CA VAL A 111 0.90 47.87 -29.09
C VAL A 111 0.70 48.84 -30.27
N GLY A 112 1.80 49.16 -30.98
CA GLY A 112 1.80 50.01 -32.16
C GLY A 112 1.54 51.48 -31.80
N ASP A 113 0.93 52.22 -32.72
CA ASP A 113 0.73 53.66 -32.54
C ASP A 113 -0.55 53.96 -31.75
N ILE A 114 -0.45 54.94 -30.85
CA ILE A 114 -1.53 55.48 -30.03
C ILE A 114 -1.68 56.97 -30.35
N ALA A 115 -2.58 57.27 -31.27
CA ALA A 115 -2.92 58.63 -31.63
C ALA A 115 -3.54 59.39 -30.45
N HIS A 116 -3.42 60.72 -30.46
CA HIS A 116 -4.08 61.57 -29.48
C HIS A 116 -5.60 61.29 -29.40
N GLY A 117 -6.12 61.16 -28.17
CA GLY A 117 -7.53 60.90 -27.90
C GLY A 117 -7.96 59.45 -28.15
N THR A 118 -7.01 58.54 -28.37
CA THR A 118 -7.28 57.11 -28.59
C THR A 118 -6.71 56.25 -27.47
N GLN A 119 -7.17 55.00 -27.41
CA GLN A 119 -6.73 54.02 -26.42
C GLN A 119 -6.36 52.68 -27.07
N ARG A 120 -5.46 51.95 -26.44
CA ARG A 120 -5.09 50.57 -26.75
C ARG A 120 -5.26 49.68 -25.52
N GLN A 121 -5.47 48.39 -25.76
CA GLN A 121 -5.54 47.39 -24.70
C GLN A 121 -4.34 46.47 -24.83
N ALA A 122 -3.75 46.11 -23.69
CA ALA A 122 -2.69 45.13 -23.57
C ALA A 122 -3.03 44.15 -22.46
N THR A 123 -2.77 42.86 -22.68
CA THR A 123 -3.07 41.79 -21.72
C THR A 123 -1.77 41.20 -21.23
N PHE A 124 -1.56 41.22 -19.91
CA PHE A 124 -0.39 40.66 -19.25
C PHE A 124 -0.79 39.46 -18.39
N SER A 125 -0.18 38.29 -18.61
CA SER A 125 -0.19 37.20 -17.64
C SER A 125 0.69 37.55 -16.43
N ALA A 126 0.12 37.40 -15.24
CA ALA A 126 0.82 37.55 -13.97
C ALA A 126 0.44 36.43 -12.98
N SER A 127 1.42 35.88 -12.27
CA SER A 127 1.25 34.91 -11.20
C SER A 127 1.32 35.61 -9.85
N VAL A 128 0.24 35.55 -9.07
CA VAL A 128 0.20 36.13 -7.72
C VAL A 128 0.92 35.17 -6.78
N LYS A 129 1.82 35.67 -5.92
CA LYS A 129 2.51 34.84 -4.92
C LYS A 129 1.48 34.17 -4.00
N GLU A 130 1.72 32.91 -3.62
CA GLU A 130 0.75 32.15 -2.82
C GLU A 130 0.47 32.81 -1.47
N ASN A 131 1.50 33.40 -0.84
CA ASN A 131 1.43 34.11 0.44
C ASN A 131 1.36 35.64 0.28
N ALA A 132 0.83 36.12 -0.83
CA ALA A 132 0.56 37.54 -1.02
C ALA A 132 -0.34 38.06 0.11
N ALA A 133 0.09 39.13 0.78
CA ALA A 133 -0.75 39.81 1.75
C ALA A 133 -1.88 40.54 1.01
N PRO A 134 -3.13 40.49 1.50
CA PRO A 134 -4.21 41.25 0.91
C PRO A 134 -3.92 42.76 1.01
N GLY A 135 -4.40 43.51 0.03
CA GLY A 135 -4.19 44.95 -0.02
C GLY A 135 -4.08 45.50 -1.43
N THR A 136 -3.90 46.82 -1.50
CA THR A 136 -3.73 47.55 -2.76
C THR A 136 -2.24 47.75 -3.02
N TYR A 137 -1.82 47.45 -4.25
CA TYR A 137 -0.44 47.56 -4.70
C TYR A 137 -0.37 48.31 -6.03
N ASP A 138 0.76 48.95 -6.31
CA ASP A 138 0.97 49.68 -7.55
C ASP A 138 2.04 48.98 -8.40
N MET A 139 1.60 48.44 -9.53
CA MET A 139 2.49 47.91 -10.55
C MET A 139 2.98 49.04 -11.46
N ASN A 140 4.15 48.89 -12.07
CA ASN A 140 4.72 49.91 -12.96
C ASN A 140 4.58 49.46 -14.42
N LEU A 141 3.73 50.15 -15.19
CA LEU A 141 3.69 49.99 -16.63
C LEU A 141 4.72 50.93 -17.28
N VAL A 142 5.83 50.36 -17.74
CA VAL A 142 6.85 51.07 -18.49
C VAL A 142 6.42 51.12 -19.96
N ALA A 143 5.97 52.30 -20.40
CA ALA A 143 5.65 52.57 -21.80
C ALA A 143 6.84 53.26 -22.47
N THR A 144 7.46 52.59 -23.43
CA THR A 144 8.50 53.15 -24.29
C THR A 144 7.92 53.45 -25.66
N PHE A 145 8.08 54.67 -26.14
CA PHE A 145 7.51 55.11 -27.41
C PHE A 145 8.38 56.17 -28.08
N GLU A 146 8.21 56.30 -29.39
CA GLU A 146 8.81 57.35 -30.21
C GLU A 146 7.78 58.45 -30.46
N TYR A 147 8.18 59.72 -30.45
CA TYR A 147 7.30 60.83 -30.80
C TYR A 147 8.06 61.98 -31.47
N ASP A 148 7.32 62.76 -32.27
CA ASP A 148 7.84 63.99 -32.85
C ASP A 148 7.78 65.10 -31.79
N GLU A 149 8.90 65.40 -31.12
CA GLU A 149 8.95 66.45 -30.11
C GLU A 149 8.70 67.82 -30.74
N SER A 150 9.23 68.05 -31.94
CA SER A 150 9.03 69.30 -32.68
C SER A 150 8.83 69.07 -34.18
N VAL A 151 7.78 69.70 -34.73
CA VAL A 151 7.44 69.65 -36.15
C VAL A 151 7.33 71.07 -36.69
N ARG A 152 7.96 71.33 -37.84
CA ARG A 152 7.95 72.65 -38.49
C ARG A 152 6.60 72.94 -39.16
N ASP A 153 6.35 74.20 -39.49
CA ASP A 153 5.11 74.64 -40.16
C ASP A 153 4.80 73.91 -41.49
N ASN A 154 5.81 73.38 -42.18
CA ASN A 154 5.64 72.58 -43.40
C ASN A 154 5.35 71.09 -43.15
N GLY A 155 5.30 70.65 -41.89
CA GLY A 155 5.12 69.25 -41.49
C GLY A 155 6.40 68.44 -41.39
N ASP A 156 7.57 69.03 -41.63
CA ASP A 156 8.84 68.31 -41.47
C ASP A 156 9.16 68.12 -39.99
N VAL A 157 9.41 66.87 -39.60
CA VAL A 157 9.90 66.52 -38.26
C VAL A 157 11.29 67.12 -38.09
N GLN A 158 11.47 67.88 -37.00
CA GLN A 158 12.74 68.49 -36.66
C GLN A 158 13.49 67.67 -35.62
N ASN A 159 12.80 67.27 -34.56
CA ASN A 159 13.35 66.38 -33.54
C ASN A 159 12.38 65.22 -33.28
N GLU A 160 12.92 64.01 -33.26
CA GLU A 160 12.24 62.78 -32.90
C GLU A 160 12.95 62.22 -31.67
N GLU A 161 12.19 61.88 -30.64
CA GLU A 161 12.71 61.43 -29.35
C GLU A 161 12.09 60.08 -28.99
N GLU A 162 12.89 59.20 -28.37
CA GLU A 162 12.40 58.00 -27.69
C GLU A 162 12.25 58.32 -26.20
N LYS A 163 11.06 58.05 -25.64
CA LYS A 163 10.76 58.33 -24.24
C LYS A 163 10.20 57.08 -23.56
N SER A 164 10.72 56.79 -22.37
CA SER A 164 10.16 55.79 -21.46
C SER A 164 9.47 56.50 -20.30
N VAL A 165 8.19 56.19 -20.09
CA VAL A 165 7.41 56.69 -18.96
C VAL A 165 6.94 55.53 -18.10
N SER A 166 7.02 55.66 -16.78
CA SER A 166 6.47 54.70 -15.83
C SER A 166 5.10 55.16 -15.38
N ILE A 167 4.08 54.36 -15.65
CA ILE A 167 2.69 54.66 -15.33
C ILE A 167 2.22 53.69 -14.24
N PRO A 168 1.77 54.16 -13.07
CA PRO A 168 1.29 53.28 -12.01
C PRO A 168 -0.02 52.61 -12.44
N VAL A 169 -0.10 51.30 -12.24
CA VAL A 169 -1.30 50.47 -12.47
C VAL A 169 -1.67 49.82 -11.14
N THR A 170 -2.73 50.31 -10.53
CA THR A 170 -3.19 49.84 -9.23
C THR A 170 -3.90 48.48 -9.33
N VAL A 171 -3.42 47.51 -8.57
CA VAL A 171 -4.03 46.18 -8.40
C VAL A 171 -4.42 45.94 -6.94
N VAL A 172 -5.45 45.13 -6.73
CA VAL A 172 -5.97 44.78 -5.40
C VAL A 172 -5.84 43.28 -5.25
N VAL A 173 -5.01 42.84 -4.31
CA VAL A 173 -4.99 41.44 -3.87
C VAL A 173 -6.15 41.25 -2.90
N GLU A 174 -7.12 40.43 -3.31
CA GLU A 174 -8.34 40.20 -2.55
C GLU A 174 -8.05 39.43 -1.26
N GLU A 175 -8.83 39.77 -0.23
CA GLU A 175 -8.93 38.91 0.93
C GLU A 175 -9.68 37.64 0.53
N ALA A 176 -9.18 36.49 0.97
CA ALA A 176 -9.83 35.21 0.71
C ALA A 176 -9.40 34.18 1.76
N PRO A 177 -10.29 33.23 2.10
CA PRO A 177 -9.91 32.02 2.81
C PRO A 177 -8.90 31.21 1.99
N ARG A 178 -7.90 30.64 2.67
CA ARG A 178 -6.89 29.78 2.03
C ARG A 178 -6.63 28.60 2.93
N PHE A 179 -6.64 27.40 2.38
CA PHE A 179 -6.52 26.19 3.18
C PHE A 179 -5.19 25.49 2.95
N GLN A 180 -4.62 25.01 4.05
CA GLN A 180 -3.41 24.22 4.09
C GLN A 180 -3.67 22.91 4.81
N ILE A 181 -3.18 21.81 4.26
CA ILE A 181 -3.16 20.51 4.94
C ILE A 181 -1.99 20.52 5.93
N VAL A 182 -2.29 20.30 7.20
CA VAL A 182 -1.31 20.26 8.31
C VAL A 182 -0.79 18.83 8.48
N SER A 183 -1.69 17.85 8.49
CA SER A 183 -1.33 16.43 8.58
C SER A 183 -2.42 15.55 7.97
N VAL A 184 -2.00 14.35 7.56
CA VAL A 184 -2.90 13.26 7.17
C VAL A 184 -2.41 12.01 7.88
N GLU A 185 -3.29 11.40 8.65
CA GLU A 185 -3.03 10.18 9.44
C GLU A 185 -4.09 9.16 9.07
N THR A 186 -3.77 7.86 9.11
CA THR A 186 -4.76 6.81 8.85
C THR A 186 -4.55 5.62 9.77
N THR A 187 -5.65 5.01 10.21
CA THR A 187 -5.67 3.70 10.86
C THR A 187 -6.06 2.59 9.88
N ALA A 188 -6.41 2.93 8.64
CA ALA A 188 -6.87 1.95 7.66
C ALA A 188 -5.76 0.97 7.27
N GLN A 189 -6.04 -0.32 7.43
CA GLN A 189 -5.12 -1.41 7.11
C GLN A 189 -5.35 -1.94 5.70
N VAL A 190 -4.29 -2.41 5.06
CA VAL A 190 -4.40 -3.18 3.81
C VAL A 190 -5.35 -4.35 3.99
N GLY A 191 -6.38 -4.43 3.15
CA GLY A 191 -7.38 -5.49 3.19
C GLY A 191 -8.55 -5.26 4.15
N SER A 192 -8.55 -4.16 4.91
CA SER A 192 -9.61 -3.83 5.87
C SER A 192 -10.06 -2.37 5.76
N SER A 193 -10.97 -1.96 6.66
CA SER A 193 -11.38 -0.58 6.87
C SER A 193 -10.57 0.09 7.98
N GLY A 194 -10.75 1.40 8.11
CA GLY A 194 -10.28 2.22 9.22
C GLY A 194 -10.64 3.68 8.95
N THR A 195 -9.98 4.61 9.64
CA THR A 195 -10.28 6.05 9.51
C THR A 195 -9.06 6.82 9.03
N THR A 196 -9.24 7.63 8.00
CA THR A 196 -8.27 8.64 7.57
C THR A 196 -8.66 9.99 8.14
N THR A 197 -7.78 10.58 8.93
CA THR A 197 -7.96 11.89 9.57
C THR A 197 -7.13 12.92 8.84
N VAL A 198 -7.81 13.91 8.25
CA VAL A 198 -7.18 15.04 7.58
C VAL A 198 -7.28 16.26 8.49
N THR A 199 -6.12 16.79 8.90
CA THR A 199 -6.04 18.03 9.67
C THR A 199 -5.71 19.17 8.71
N MET A 200 -6.55 20.20 8.66
CA MET A 200 -6.34 21.36 7.81
C MET A 200 -6.47 22.66 8.60
N ARG A 201 -5.94 23.75 8.07
CA ARG A 201 -5.99 25.09 8.67
C ARG A 201 -6.35 26.15 7.63
N ASN A 202 -7.19 27.10 8.03
CA ASN A 202 -7.40 28.33 7.26
C ASN A 202 -6.24 29.30 7.53
N ILE A 203 -5.36 29.46 6.55
CA ILE A 203 -4.22 30.40 6.51
C ILE A 203 -4.54 31.65 5.68
N GLY A 204 -5.79 31.81 5.26
CA GLY A 204 -6.28 32.98 4.53
C GLY A 204 -6.41 34.21 5.41
N SER A 205 -6.94 35.29 4.85
CA SER A 205 -7.23 36.53 5.57
C SER A 205 -8.71 36.69 5.92
N GLN A 206 -9.56 35.78 5.47
CA GLN A 206 -10.99 35.78 5.70
C GLN A 206 -11.49 34.44 6.25
N THR A 207 -12.59 34.52 7.00
CA THR A 207 -13.37 33.36 7.45
C THR A 207 -14.08 32.75 6.25
N ALA A 208 -14.09 31.41 6.19
CA ALA A 208 -14.92 30.69 5.23
C ALA A 208 -16.22 30.26 5.92
N TYR A 209 -17.35 30.55 5.29
CA TYR A 209 -18.67 30.16 5.78
C TYR A 209 -19.12 28.87 5.09
N ASP A 210 -20.06 28.16 5.71
CA ASP A 210 -20.67 26.92 5.19
C ASP A 210 -19.68 25.95 4.51
N SER A 211 -18.53 25.71 5.15
CA SER A 211 -17.44 24.98 4.52
C SER A 211 -17.68 23.48 4.51
N SER A 212 -17.27 22.83 3.43
CA SER A 212 -17.17 21.38 3.31
C SER A 212 -15.86 20.97 2.62
N VAL A 213 -15.27 19.86 3.06
CA VAL A 213 -14.02 19.35 2.52
C VAL A 213 -14.28 18.05 1.77
N ALA A 214 -14.12 18.11 0.45
CA ALA A 214 -14.12 16.95 -0.43
C ALA A 214 -12.70 16.37 -0.49
N LEU A 215 -12.56 15.11 -0.08
CA LEU A 215 -11.34 14.32 -0.16
C LEU A 215 -11.51 13.25 -1.25
N THR A 216 -10.59 13.22 -2.20
CA THR A 216 -10.61 12.29 -3.33
C THR A 216 -9.31 11.50 -3.38
N SER A 217 -9.42 10.19 -3.48
CA SER A 217 -8.32 9.28 -3.75
C SER A 217 -8.05 9.23 -5.24
N GLN A 218 -6.77 9.29 -5.60
CA GLN A 218 -6.32 9.15 -7.00
C GLN A 218 -6.07 7.67 -7.37
N ASN A 219 -6.33 6.73 -6.45
CA ASN A 219 -6.15 5.30 -6.65
C ASN A 219 -7.37 4.51 -6.15
N ALA A 220 -7.85 3.57 -6.95
CA ALA A 220 -9.00 2.74 -6.62
C ALA A 220 -8.74 1.75 -5.45
N GLU A 221 -7.47 1.52 -5.09
CA GLU A 221 -7.10 0.69 -3.94
C GLU A 221 -7.40 1.36 -2.59
N VAL A 222 -7.57 2.69 -2.55
CA VAL A 222 -7.95 3.44 -1.36
C VAL A 222 -9.29 4.12 -1.63
N MET A 223 -10.32 3.67 -0.93
CA MET A 223 -11.70 4.16 -1.08
C MET A 223 -12.18 4.82 0.21
N PHE A 224 -13.09 5.78 0.09
CA PHE A 224 -13.78 6.41 1.20
C PHE A 224 -15.24 5.95 1.24
N GLY A 225 -15.56 5.02 2.14
CA GLY A 225 -16.81 4.27 2.13
C GLY A 225 -16.96 3.50 0.80
N GLN A 226 -17.98 3.84 0.00
CA GLN A 226 -18.29 3.14 -1.26
C GLN A 226 -17.79 3.88 -2.53
N SER A 227 -16.97 4.92 -2.38
CA SER A 227 -16.52 5.77 -3.49
C SER A 227 -15.05 6.17 -3.32
N THR A 228 -14.38 6.61 -4.39
CA THR A 228 -13.05 7.24 -4.28
C THR A 228 -13.11 8.67 -3.76
N THR A 229 -14.30 9.23 -3.56
CA THR A 229 -14.49 10.59 -3.04
C THR A 229 -15.50 10.59 -1.90
N ALA A 230 -15.17 11.32 -0.83
CA ALA A 230 -16.07 11.61 0.26
C ALA A 230 -16.01 13.09 0.65
N SER A 231 -17.11 13.61 1.18
CA SER A 231 -17.20 14.98 1.69
C SER A 231 -17.52 14.99 3.18
N ARG A 232 -16.98 15.99 3.90
CA ARG A 232 -17.25 16.25 5.32
C ARG A 232 -17.57 17.71 5.53
N TYR A 233 -18.59 17.99 6.32
CA TYR A 233 -18.98 19.34 6.69
C TYR A 233 -18.03 19.90 7.75
N ALA A 234 -17.56 21.12 7.54
CA ALA A 234 -16.64 21.84 8.42
C ALA A 234 -17.26 23.12 9.01
N GLY A 235 -18.42 23.57 8.50
CA GLY A 235 -19.13 24.74 9.00
C GLY A 235 -18.36 26.04 8.81
N GLU A 236 -18.51 26.97 9.74
CA GLU A 236 -17.70 28.19 9.77
C GLU A 236 -16.25 27.86 10.12
N TRP A 237 -15.31 28.45 9.37
CA TRP A 237 -13.88 28.22 9.51
C TRP A 237 -13.13 29.54 9.59
N ALA A 238 -12.91 29.99 10.83
CA ALA A 238 -12.26 31.25 11.11
C ALA A 238 -10.79 31.27 10.65
N VAL A 239 -10.25 32.47 10.45
CA VAL A 239 -8.83 32.66 10.15
C VAL A 239 -7.97 32.02 11.26
N ASN A 240 -6.94 31.27 10.87
CA ASN A 240 -6.06 30.48 11.73
C ASN A 240 -6.69 29.29 12.47
N GLU A 241 -7.99 29.04 12.33
CA GLU A 241 -8.63 27.88 12.93
C GLU A 241 -8.19 26.59 12.22
N THR A 242 -8.01 25.53 13.01
CA THR A 242 -7.61 24.20 12.53
C THR A 242 -8.75 23.22 12.76
N ARG A 243 -9.13 22.46 11.72
CA ARG A 243 -10.19 21.46 11.78
C ARG A 243 -9.61 20.07 11.50
N ARG A 244 -10.10 19.07 12.23
CA ARG A 244 -9.83 17.65 11.98
C ARG A 244 -11.08 17.03 11.34
N LEU A 245 -10.90 16.33 10.24
CA LEU A 245 -11.97 15.73 9.44
C LEU A 245 -11.68 14.25 9.27
N GLU A 246 -12.62 13.42 9.68
CA GLU A 246 -12.48 11.96 9.70
C GLU A 246 -13.27 11.32 8.55
N TYR A 247 -12.59 10.47 7.79
CA TYR A 247 -13.13 9.78 6.62
C TYR A 247 -12.98 8.27 6.82
N GLU A 248 -14.10 7.56 6.85
CA GLU A 248 -14.11 6.10 6.76
C GLU A 248 -13.39 5.69 5.48
N THR A 249 -12.37 4.86 5.60
CA THR A 249 -11.44 4.50 4.54
C THR A 249 -11.33 2.98 4.45
N THR A 250 -11.46 2.44 3.25
CA THR A 250 -11.25 1.01 2.98
C THR A 250 -10.06 0.87 2.04
N VAL A 251 -9.16 -0.07 2.36
CA VAL A 251 -7.97 -0.33 1.55
C VAL A 251 -8.05 -1.73 0.99
N ALA A 252 -7.86 -1.86 -0.33
CA ALA A 252 -7.97 -3.13 -1.03
C ALA A 252 -6.93 -4.16 -0.50
N PRO A 253 -7.25 -5.47 -0.47
CA PRO A 253 -6.28 -6.52 -0.09
C PRO A 253 -5.07 -6.63 -1.01
N SER A 254 -5.16 -6.11 -2.23
CA SER A 254 -4.06 -6.06 -3.20
C SER A 254 -3.16 -4.83 -3.03
N ALA A 255 -3.55 -3.88 -2.17
CA ALA A 255 -2.81 -2.65 -1.96
C ALA A 255 -1.43 -2.94 -1.36
N ALA A 256 -0.42 -2.18 -1.81
CA ALA A 256 0.90 -2.22 -1.21
C ALA A 256 0.99 -1.20 -0.07
N VAL A 257 1.83 -1.45 0.93
CA VAL A 257 2.14 -0.47 1.98
C VAL A 257 3.03 0.63 1.39
N GLN A 258 2.42 1.65 0.80
CA GLN A 258 3.08 2.79 0.16
C GLN A 258 2.23 4.06 0.31
N GLN A 259 2.80 5.19 -0.08
CA GLN A 259 2.07 6.45 -0.04
C GLN A 259 1.12 6.60 -1.25
N TYR A 260 -0.18 6.63 -0.98
CA TYR A 260 -1.24 6.85 -1.97
C TYR A 260 -1.60 8.33 -2.07
N ALA A 261 -1.70 8.83 -3.31
CA ALA A 261 -2.03 10.23 -3.56
C ALA A 261 -3.51 10.54 -3.29
N LEU A 262 -3.74 11.55 -2.47
CA LEU A 262 -5.05 12.13 -2.17
C LEU A 262 -5.09 13.59 -2.63
N SER A 263 -6.29 14.08 -2.92
CA SER A 263 -6.56 15.47 -3.25
C SER A 263 -7.71 16.00 -2.39
N ALA A 264 -7.50 17.14 -1.73
CA ALA A 264 -8.49 17.81 -0.92
C ALA A 264 -8.91 19.14 -1.56
N VAL A 265 -10.22 19.36 -1.62
CA VAL A 265 -10.83 20.61 -2.08
C VAL A 265 -11.84 21.07 -1.04
N VAL A 266 -11.70 22.30 -0.57
CA VAL A 266 -12.68 22.96 0.30
C VAL A 266 -13.65 23.76 -0.56
N ASN A 267 -14.94 23.47 -0.44
CA ASN A 267 -16.04 24.30 -0.95
C ASN A 267 -16.58 25.13 0.21
N TYR A 268 -16.85 26.41 0.01
CA TYR A 268 -17.26 27.32 1.07
C TYR A 268 -18.07 28.48 0.50
N GLU A 269 -18.72 29.25 1.37
CA GLU A 269 -19.32 30.54 1.04
C GLU A 269 -18.43 31.68 1.55
N ASP A 270 -18.28 32.74 0.75
CA ASP A 270 -17.63 33.98 1.20
C ASP A 270 -18.56 34.82 2.11
N GLU A 271 -18.09 35.99 2.54
CA GLU A 271 -18.86 36.88 3.45
C GLU A 271 -20.20 37.34 2.83
N ASP A 272 -20.29 37.36 1.50
CA ASP A 272 -21.50 37.73 0.77
C ASP A 272 -22.44 36.53 0.54
N GLY A 273 -22.08 35.33 1.02
CA GLY A 273 -22.85 34.10 0.82
C GLY A 273 -22.71 33.51 -0.59
N VAL A 274 -21.66 33.87 -1.33
CA VAL A 274 -21.43 33.34 -2.68
C VAL A 274 -20.60 32.06 -2.58
N PRO A 275 -21.04 30.95 -3.21
CA PRO A 275 -20.28 29.71 -3.23
C PRO A 275 -18.94 29.86 -3.97
N GLN A 276 -17.87 29.46 -3.31
CA GLN A 276 -16.49 29.47 -3.80
C GLN A 276 -15.85 28.09 -3.64
N GLN A 277 -14.79 27.86 -4.41
CA GLN A 277 -13.99 26.66 -4.34
C GLN A 277 -12.51 27.00 -4.18
N SER A 278 -11.88 26.35 -3.20
CA SER A 278 -10.43 26.48 -2.98
C SER A 278 -9.63 25.72 -4.04
N LYS A 279 -8.32 25.98 -4.08
CA LYS A 279 -7.41 25.19 -4.93
C LYS A 279 -7.31 23.77 -4.44
N ASN A 280 -7.14 22.86 -5.39
CA ASN A 280 -6.80 21.48 -5.09
C ASN A 280 -5.48 21.38 -4.30
N ARG A 281 -5.51 20.70 -3.16
CA ARG A 281 -4.34 20.38 -2.35
C ARG A 281 -4.05 18.89 -2.43
N ALA A 282 -2.92 18.54 -3.04
CA ALA A 282 -2.43 17.17 -3.04
C ALA A 282 -1.76 16.83 -1.71
N THR A 283 -1.97 15.59 -1.25
CA THR A 283 -1.31 15.01 -0.08
C THR A 283 -1.17 13.51 -0.30
N GLY A 284 -0.53 12.81 0.64
CA GLY A 284 -0.38 11.37 0.59
C GLY A 284 -0.81 10.72 1.90
N VAL A 285 -1.38 9.51 1.80
CA VAL A 285 -1.70 8.66 2.96
C VAL A 285 -0.99 7.31 2.79
N THR A 286 -0.44 6.77 3.88
CA THR A 286 0.19 5.44 3.86
C THR A 286 -0.65 4.51 4.73
N PRO A 287 -1.36 3.52 4.14
CA PRO A 287 -2.09 2.52 4.89
C PRO A 287 -1.19 1.77 5.86
N VAL A 288 -1.79 1.28 6.94
CA VAL A 288 -1.15 0.35 7.86
C VAL A 288 -1.03 -1.02 7.17
N ALA A 289 0.01 -1.80 7.49
CA ALA A 289 0.18 -3.13 6.95
C ALA A 289 -1.01 -4.05 7.31
N GLU A 290 -1.25 -5.06 6.47
CA GLU A 290 -2.26 -6.09 6.75
C GLU A 290 -1.92 -6.84 8.05
N GLN A 291 -2.95 -7.21 8.80
CA GLN A 291 -2.81 -8.07 9.96
C GLN A 291 -2.33 -9.47 9.52
N SER A 292 -1.24 -9.96 10.11
CA SER A 292 -0.61 -11.22 9.68
C SER A 292 -0.19 -12.07 10.88
N PHE A 293 -0.11 -13.38 10.64
CA PHE A 293 0.25 -14.36 11.65
C PHE A 293 1.23 -15.36 11.05
N SER A 294 2.10 -15.91 11.88
CA SER A 294 2.94 -17.06 11.54
C SER A 294 2.59 -18.26 12.41
N LEU A 295 2.87 -19.44 11.87
CA LEU A 295 2.68 -20.73 12.51
C LEU A 295 4.02 -21.46 12.57
N GLU A 296 4.44 -21.82 13.78
CA GLU A 296 5.55 -22.75 14.02
C GLU A 296 4.97 -24.09 14.51
N ALA A 297 5.38 -25.20 13.87
CA ALA A 297 4.85 -26.53 14.19
C ALA A 297 5.72 -27.24 15.22
N THR A 298 5.11 -27.83 16.25
CA THR A 298 5.81 -28.56 17.31
C THR A 298 5.70 -30.08 17.12
N ASP A 299 4.48 -30.60 16.92
CA ASP A 299 4.20 -32.04 16.78
C ASP A 299 3.33 -32.30 15.55
N SER A 300 3.90 -32.94 14.53
CA SER A 300 3.27 -33.07 13.19
C SER A 300 3.19 -34.49 12.65
N THR A 301 3.61 -35.49 13.42
CA THR A 301 3.54 -36.90 13.01
C THR A 301 2.22 -37.52 13.44
N LEU A 302 1.44 -37.93 12.45
CA LEU A 302 0.21 -38.69 12.61
C LEU A 302 0.48 -40.16 12.26
N ARG A 303 -0.41 -41.07 12.68
CA ARG A 303 -0.31 -42.49 12.32
C ARG A 303 -1.68 -43.08 12.01
N VAL A 304 -1.76 -43.91 10.97
CA VAL A 304 -3.02 -44.58 10.58
C VAL A 304 -3.57 -45.43 11.72
N GLY A 305 -4.87 -45.29 12.01
CA GLY A 305 -5.57 -46.00 13.07
C GLY A 305 -5.30 -45.45 14.48
N ARG A 306 -4.68 -44.27 14.60
CA ARG A 306 -4.31 -43.66 15.89
C ARG A 306 -4.84 -42.23 16.02
N GLU A 307 -5.18 -41.89 17.25
CA GLU A 307 -5.41 -40.52 17.68
C GLU A 307 -4.10 -39.91 18.19
N THR A 308 -3.80 -38.70 17.78
CA THR A 308 -2.58 -37.99 18.16
C THR A 308 -2.84 -36.50 18.26
N THR A 309 -2.16 -35.83 19.17
CA THR A 309 -2.23 -34.39 19.32
C THR A 309 -1.31 -33.70 18.32
N VAL A 310 -1.85 -32.76 17.56
CA VAL A 310 -1.10 -31.89 16.65
C VAL A 310 -1.12 -30.48 17.22
N GLY A 311 0.06 -29.95 17.53
CA GLY A 311 0.20 -28.64 18.15
C GLY A 311 1.21 -27.75 17.45
N GLY A 312 1.12 -26.47 17.75
CA GLY A 312 2.02 -25.44 17.25
C GLY A 312 1.86 -24.14 18.01
N THR A 313 2.61 -23.15 17.55
CA THR A 313 2.62 -21.80 18.12
C THR A 313 2.17 -20.82 17.05
N ILE A 314 1.14 -20.04 17.35
CA ILE A 314 0.72 -18.89 16.53
C ILE A 314 1.38 -17.64 17.08
N THR A 315 2.02 -16.85 16.19
CA THR A 315 2.57 -15.53 16.52
C THR A 315 1.83 -14.44 15.76
N ASN A 316 1.49 -13.35 16.45
CA ASN A 316 0.95 -12.15 15.82
C ASN A 316 2.10 -11.31 15.21
N ASP A 317 2.27 -11.39 13.89
CA ASP A 317 3.26 -10.59 13.14
C ASP A 317 2.68 -9.26 12.61
N GLY A 318 1.40 -9.02 12.87
CA GLY A 318 0.68 -7.83 12.41
C GLY A 318 0.96 -6.60 13.26
N PRO A 319 0.56 -5.41 12.76
CA PRO A 319 0.86 -4.15 13.42
C PRO A 319 0.00 -3.87 14.66
N GLN A 320 -1.14 -4.56 14.84
CA GLN A 320 -2.08 -4.31 15.93
C GLN A 320 -2.16 -5.48 16.91
N THR A 321 -2.56 -5.15 18.15
CA THR A 321 -3.01 -6.15 19.11
C THR A 321 -4.34 -6.71 18.65
N VAL A 322 -4.49 -8.04 18.72
CA VAL A 322 -5.74 -8.72 18.38
C VAL A 322 -6.38 -9.29 19.63
N HIS A 323 -7.70 -9.21 19.71
CA HIS A 323 -8.50 -9.69 20.84
C HIS A 323 -9.33 -10.90 20.46
N ASP A 324 -9.72 -11.71 21.45
CA ASP A 324 -10.56 -12.89 21.27
C ASP A 324 -10.08 -13.81 20.12
N ALA A 325 -8.76 -13.94 19.96
CA ALA A 325 -8.16 -14.74 18.91
C ALA A 325 -8.47 -16.22 19.13
N VAL A 326 -8.94 -16.88 18.07
CA VAL A 326 -9.28 -18.30 18.02
C VAL A 326 -8.61 -18.88 16.78
N VAL A 327 -7.81 -19.93 16.95
CA VAL A 327 -7.29 -20.69 15.82
C VAL A 327 -8.29 -21.78 15.43
N ILE A 328 -8.58 -21.85 14.14
CA ILE A 328 -9.51 -22.81 13.54
C ILE A 328 -8.71 -23.71 12.61
N VAL A 329 -8.78 -25.03 12.85
CA VAL A 329 -8.11 -26.03 12.03
C VAL A 329 -9.09 -26.71 11.07
N SER A 330 -8.64 -26.95 9.84
CA SER A 330 -9.41 -27.66 8.82
C SER A 330 -8.53 -28.65 8.05
N SER A 331 -9.13 -29.77 7.65
CA SER A 331 -8.50 -30.81 6.82
C SER A 331 -9.42 -31.18 5.67
N ASN A 332 -8.85 -31.26 4.46
CA ASN A 332 -9.55 -31.76 3.28
C ASN A 332 -9.44 -33.29 3.13
N SER A 333 -8.74 -33.97 4.06
CA SER A 333 -8.54 -35.41 4.02
C SER A 333 -9.78 -36.11 4.61
N PRO A 334 -10.51 -36.93 3.84
CA PRO A 334 -11.73 -37.60 4.32
C PRO A 334 -11.47 -38.64 5.40
N ASN A 335 -10.22 -39.07 5.56
CA ASN A 335 -9.79 -40.08 6.55
C ASN A 335 -9.10 -39.44 7.77
N THR A 336 -9.30 -38.14 7.98
CA THR A 336 -8.73 -37.38 9.10
C THR A 336 -9.85 -36.69 9.84
N ASN A 337 -10.14 -37.14 11.06
CA ASN A 337 -11.16 -36.58 11.93
C ASN A 337 -10.47 -35.71 12.98
N ILE A 338 -10.93 -34.47 13.13
CA ILE A 338 -10.45 -33.56 14.16
C ILE A 338 -11.59 -33.40 15.16
N LYS A 339 -11.34 -33.74 16.43
CA LYS A 339 -12.39 -33.74 17.46
C LYS A 339 -12.87 -32.33 17.80
N GLU A 340 -11.92 -31.42 17.98
CA GLU A 340 -12.16 -30.01 18.27
C GLU A 340 -11.49 -29.18 17.18
N THR A 341 -12.26 -28.34 16.48
CA THR A 341 -11.75 -27.57 15.34
C THR A 341 -11.34 -26.15 15.71
N GLU A 342 -11.57 -25.74 16.95
CA GLU A 342 -11.36 -24.37 17.45
C GLU A 342 -10.58 -24.39 18.76
N TYR A 343 -9.58 -23.51 18.89
CA TYR A 343 -8.81 -23.35 20.12
C TYR A 343 -8.62 -21.86 20.42
N ALA A 344 -8.95 -21.44 21.64
CA ALA A 344 -8.88 -20.04 22.04
C ALA A 344 -7.44 -19.63 22.42
N LEU A 345 -6.89 -18.65 21.71
CA LEU A 345 -5.58 -18.06 21.98
C LEU A 345 -5.67 -16.82 22.89
N GLY A 346 -6.83 -16.16 22.93
CA GLY A 346 -7.06 -14.99 23.79
C GLY A 346 -6.62 -13.67 23.14
N THR A 347 -5.93 -12.81 23.88
CA THR A 347 -5.39 -11.56 23.33
C THR A 347 -3.93 -11.79 22.93
N LEU A 348 -3.54 -11.35 21.74
CA LEU A 348 -2.16 -11.39 21.26
C LEU A 348 -1.69 -9.99 20.89
N GLU A 349 -0.77 -9.43 21.67
CA GLU A 349 -0.05 -8.21 21.33
C GLU A 349 0.84 -8.41 20.09
N ASN A 350 1.34 -7.33 19.50
CA ASN A 350 2.29 -7.40 18.39
C ASN A 350 3.57 -8.16 18.81
N GLY A 351 3.85 -9.25 18.11
CA GLY A 351 4.96 -10.16 18.37
C GLY A 351 4.71 -11.16 19.50
N GLU A 352 3.51 -11.18 20.11
CA GLU A 352 3.15 -12.19 21.10
C GLU A 352 2.78 -13.52 20.42
N SER A 353 3.10 -14.60 21.13
CA SER A 353 2.88 -15.97 20.67
C SER A 353 2.02 -16.73 21.66
N ALA A 354 1.14 -17.60 21.15
CA ALA A 354 0.37 -18.54 21.96
C ALA A 354 0.42 -19.94 21.36
N ASP A 355 0.55 -20.93 22.24
CA ASP A 355 0.53 -22.34 21.89
C ASP A 355 -0.92 -22.85 21.76
N PHE A 356 -1.11 -23.82 20.87
CA PHE A 356 -2.36 -24.53 20.72
C PHE A 356 -2.11 -26.00 20.42
N ASP A 357 -3.12 -26.82 20.66
CA ASP A 357 -3.08 -28.25 20.40
C ASP A 357 -4.47 -28.77 19.99
N PHE A 358 -4.49 -29.76 19.09
CA PHE A 358 -5.72 -30.37 18.58
C PHE A 358 -5.60 -31.90 18.56
N SER A 359 -6.62 -32.60 19.04
CA SER A 359 -6.72 -34.06 18.94
C SER A 359 -7.19 -34.48 17.55
N VAL A 360 -6.31 -35.16 16.82
CA VAL A 360 -6.52 -35.60 15.43
C VAL A 360 -6.49 -37.13 15.35
N GLU A 361 -7.54 -37.72 14.82
CA GLU A 361 -7.65 -39.15 14.55
C GLU A 361 -7.51 -39.43 13.05
N VAL A 362 -6.63 -40.38 12.70
CA VAL A 362 -6.51 -40.89 11.33
C VAL A 362 -7.15 -42.27 11.26
N THR A 363 -8.15 -42.45 10.39
CA THR A 363 -8.87 -43.72 10.29
C THR A 363 -8.02 -44.84 9.69
N ASP A 364 -8.35 -46.11 9.96
CA ASP A 364 -7.66 -47.28 9.39
C ASP A 364 -7.70 -47.36 7.85
N SER A 365 -8.65 -46.66 7.22
CA SER A 365 -8.76 -46.59 5.76
C SER A 365 -7.85 -45.53 5.14
N ALA A 366 -7.08 -44.81 5.95
CA ALA A 366 -6.13 -43.81 5.47
C ALA A 366 -4.87 -44.45 4.88
N ASP A 367 -4.44 -43.94 3.73
CA ASP A 367 -3.09 -44.20 3.23
C ASP A 367 -2.05 -43.42 4.03
N ALA A 368 -0.84 -43.96 4.13
CA ALA A 368 0.31 -43.21 4.62
C ALA A 368 0.71 -42.07 3.66
N GLY A 369 1.42 -41.07 4.16
CA GLY A 369 2.01 -39.99 3.39
C GLY A 369 1.75 -38.59 3.95
N GLN A 370 2.14 -37.58 3.18
CA GLN A 370 1.96 -36.18 3.56
C GLN A 370 0.48 -35.79 3.52
N ARG A 371 0.02 -35.07 4.55
CA ARG A 371 -1.28 -34.42 4.62
C ARG A 371 -1.08 -32.95 4.94
N GLN A 372 -1.91 -32.10 4.35
CA GLN A 372 -1.90 -30.68 4.63
C GLN A 372 -3.05 -30.32 5.56
N LEU A 373 -2.73 -29.66 6.66
CA LEU A 373 -3.67 -29.03 7.58
C LEU A 373 -3.65 -27.53 7.32
N SER A 374 -4.83 -26.92 7.34
CA SER A 374 -5.02 -25.49 7.11
C SER A 374 -5.55 -24.84 8.38
N TYR A 375 -4.77 -23.93 8.95
CA TYR A 375 -5.10 -23.17 10.14
C TYR A 375 -5.49 -21.76 9.73
N THR A 376 -6.53 -21.22 10.35
CA THR A 376 -6.88 -19.81 10.18
C THR A 376 -7.13 -19.19 11.55
N VAL A 377 -6.71 -17.95 11.75
CA VAL A 377 -6.96 -17.23 12.98
C VAL A 377 -8.17 -16.32 12.77
N GLU A 378 -9.24 -16.58 13.51
CA GLU A 378 -10.34 -15.62 13.67
C GLU A 378 -10.02 -14.73 14.87
N TYR A 379 -10.23 -13.42 14.74
CA TYR A 379 -9.90 -12.46 15.79
C TYR A 379 -10.77 -11.22 15.71
N ARG A 380 -10.76 -10.42 16.77
CA ARG A 380 -11.36 -9.09 16.81
C ARG A 380 -10.29 -8.01 16.72
N ASP A 381 -10.50 -7.05 15.81
CA ASP A 381 -9.61 -5.88 15.66
C ASP A 381 -9.91 -4.77 16.70
N GLU A 382 -9.17 -3.66 16.66
CA GLU A 382 -9.35 -2.54 17.59
C GLU A 382 -10.73 -1.86 17.47
N ASP A 383 -11.35 -1.92 16.29
CA ASP A 383 -12.68 -1.35 16.03
C ASP A 383 -13.81 -2.26 16.54
N GLY A 384 -13.47 -3.50 16.91
CA GLY A 384 -14.38 -4.48 17.46
C GLY A 384 -14.99 -5.43 16.41
N ASP A 385 -14.53 -5.34 15.17
CA ASP A 385 -15.01 -6.15 14.05
C ASP A 385 -14.30 -7.51 14.03
N THR A 386 -15.04 -8.56 13.65
CA THR A 386 -14.49 -9.90 13.50
C THR A 386 -13.80 -10.04 12.14
N GLN A 387 -12.55 -10.47 12.16
CA GLN A 387 -11.68 -10.66 11.01
C GLN A 387 -11.14 -12.08 10.96
N GLN A 388 -10.70 -12.50 9.77
CA GLN A 388 -10.12 -13.82 9.54
C GLN A 388 -8.79 -13.68 8.80
N SER A 389 -7.75 -14.38 9.27
CA SER A 389 -6.42 -14.36 8.65
C SER A 389 -6.40 -15.07 7.30
N LYS A 390 -5.29 -14.90 6.57
CA LYS A 390 -4.93 -15.83 5.50
C LYS A 390 -4.69 -17.24 6.08
N PRO A 391 -4.97 -18.31 5.31
CA PRO A 391 -4.68 -19.67 5.75
C PRO A 391 -3.18 -19.91 5.97
N LEU A 392 -2.84 -20.46 7.13
CA LEU A 392 -1.51 -20.94 7.50
C LEU A 392 -1.47 -22.45 7.25
N LEU A 393 -0.55 -22.88 6.39
CA LEU A 393 -0.49 -24.27 5.93
C LEU A 393 0.60 -25.03 6.67
N MET A 394 0.23 -26.18 7.23
CA MET A 394 1.15 -27.10 7.90
C MET A 394 1.08 -28.45 7.19
N ASN A 395 2.25 -29.07 7.02
CA ASN A 395 2.32 -30.44 6.52
C ASN A 395 2.51 -31.38 7.70
N ALA A 396 1.62 -32.37 7.82
CA ALA A 396 1.70 -33.46 8.78
C ALA A 396 2.05 -34.75 8.04
N GLU A 397 3.02 -35.50 8.55
CA GLU A 397 3.38 -36.81 8.00
C GLU A 397 2.52 -37.89 8.65
N VAL A 398 1.70 -38.57 7.85
CA VAL A 398 0.95 -39.76 8.28
C VAL A 398 1.83 -40.98 8.05
N LYS A 399 2.34 -41.57 9.12
CA LYS A 399 3.03 -42.86 9.09
C LYS A 399 2.01 -43.99 8.88
N PRO A 400 2.42 -45.14 8.29
CA PRO A 400 1.57 -46.32 8.16
C PRO A 400 0.95 -46.78 9.48
N LYS A 401 0.07 -47.79 9.51
CA LYS A 401 -0.39 -48.38 10.77
C LYS A 401 0.76 -49.08 11.51
N GLN A 402 0.73 -49.11 12.85
CA GLN A 402 1.71 -49.84 13.68
C GLN A 402 1.01 -50.96 14.43
N ASP A 403 1.64 -52.12 14.42
CA ASP A 403 1.35 -53.18 15.37
C ASP A 403 1.85 -52.75 16.75
N LEU A 404 0.92 -52.58 17.70
CA LEU A 404 1.22 -52.07 19.04
C LEU A 404 2.07 -53.06 19.85
N PHE A 405 1.82 -54.35 19.64
CA PHE A 405 2.53 -55.43 20.30
C PHE A 405 3.29 -56.27 19.27
N GLY A 406 4.53 -56.64 19.60
CA GLY A 406 5.27 -57.70 18.93
C GLY A 406 5.09 -58.99 19.70
N VAL A 407 4.58 -60.04 19.06
CA VAL A 407 4.36 -61.35 19.70
C VAL A 407 5.26 -62.39 19.05
N GLU A 408 6.20 -62.94 19.81
CA GLU A 408 7.12 -63.97 19.35
C GLU A 408 7.05 -65.22 20.22
N THR A 409 7.22 -66.41 19.64
CA THR A 409 7.26 -67.68 20.39
C THR A 409 8.69 -68.04 20.78
N LYS A 410 8.92 -68.30 22.07
CA LYS A 410 10.24 -68.72 22.57
C LYS A 410 10.51 -70.22 22.32
N ASN A 411 9.46 -71.04 22.43
CA ASN A 411 9.45 -72.46 22.13
C ASN A 411 8.22 -72.75 21.25
N GLY A 412 8.42 -72.91 19.95
CA GLY A 412 7.35 -72.95 18.95
C GLY A 412 6.96 -74.35 18.46
N THR A 413 7.33 -75.41 19.17
CA THR A 413 7.08 -76.80 18.74
C THR A 413 6.13 -77.51 19.70
N LEU A 414 5.17 -78.26 19.16
CA LEU A 414 4.19 -79.03 19.92
C LEU A 414 3.97 -80.40 19.28
N GLU A 415 4.09 -81.51 20.01
CA GLU A 415 3.83 -82.83 19.42
C GLU A 415 2.33 -83.08 19.24
N ALA A 416 1.93 -83.71 18.13
CA ALA A 416 0.53 -84.10 17.92
C ALA A 416 0.04 -85.04 19.04
N GLY A 417 -1.10 -84.71 19.65
CA GLY A 417 -1.67 -85.45 20.78
C GLY A 417 -1.06 -85.11 22.15
N SER A 418 -0.22 -84.07 22.25
CA SER A 418 0.40 -83.60 23.49
C SER A 418 -0.11 -82.21 23.91
N SER A 419 0.18 -81.87 25.16
CA SER A 419 -0.07 -80.56 25.77
C SER A 419 1.27 -80.01 26.25
N GLU A 420 1.61 -78.78 25.85
CA GLU A 420 2.87 -78.14 26.21
C GLU A 420 2.65 -76.65 26.54
N THR A 421 3.45 -76.12 27.47
CA THR A 421 3.44 -74.69 27.78
C THR A 421 4.30 -73.94 26.77
N VAL A 422 3.64 -73.18 25.90
CA VAL A 422 4.28 -72.26 24.95
C VAL A 422 4.50 -70.92 25.65
N THR A 423 5.74 -70.40 25.63
CA THR A 423 6.02 -69.05 26.14
C THR A 423 6.02 -68.05 25.00
N LEU A 424 5.12 -67.08 25.08
CA LEU A 424 5.08 -65.92 24.20
C LEU A 424 5.91 -64.79 24.81
N VAL A 425 6.68 -64.11 23.98
CA VAL A 425 7.36 -62.85 24.33
C VAL A 425 6.54 -61.73 23.70
N VAL A 426 5.87 -60.96 24.54
CA VAL A 426 5.06 -59.81 24.12
C VAL A 426 5.88 -58.55 24.34
N THR A 427 6.17 -57.81 23.28
CA THR A 427 6.97 -56.58 23.30
C THR A 427 6.09 -55.39 22.97
N ASN A 428 6.20 -54.30 23.74
CA ASN A 428 5.55 -53.05 23.39
C ASN A 428 6.35 -52.36 22.26
N ASN A 429 5.77 -52.33 21.06
CA ASN A 429 6.34 -51.66 19.90
C ASN A 429 5.86 -50.20 19.79
N GLY A 430 4.88 -49.79 20.60
CA GLY A 430 4.37 -48.41 20.65
C GLY A 430 5.35 -47.44 21.32
N ASP A 431 5.01 -46.15 21.23
CA ASP A 431 5.82 -45.04 21.76
C ASP A 431 5.39 -44.63 23.19
N GLU A 432 4.38 -45.30 23.76
CA GLU A 432 3.76 -45.00 25.07
C GLU A 432 3.80 -46.23 25.98
N THR A 433 3.64 -46.01 27.29
CA THR A 433 3.54 -47.10 28.28
C THR A 433 2.12 -47.67 28.33
N TYR A 434 1.96 -48.98 28.12
CA TYR A 434 0.67 -49.66 28.22
C TYR A 434 0.51 -50.32 29.59
N ARG A 435 -0.66 -50.17 30.20
CA ARG A 435 -0.99 -50.66 31.55
C ARG A 435 -2.18 -51.61 31.49
N ASN A 436 -2.32 -52.45 32.52
CA ASN A 436 -3.47 -53.35 32.67
C ASN A 436 -3.77 -54.13 31.38
N ILE A 437 -2.75 -54.81 30.84
CA ILE A 437 -2.83 -55.49 29.54
C ILE A 437 -3.38 -56.90 29.79
N ASP A 438 -4.63 -57.12 29.41
CA ASP A 438 -5.31 -58.41 29.42
C ASP A 438 -5.21 -59.04 28.03
N ALA A 439 -4.41 -60.10 27.92
CA ALA A 439 -4.24 -60.87 26.70
C ALA A 439 -5.29 -62.00 26.64
N LYS A 440 -5.87 -62.22 25.46
CA LYS A 440 -6.79 -63.33 25.22
C LYS A 440 -6.46 -64.07 23.93
N ALA A 441 -6.24 -65.37 24.04
CA ALA A 441 -5.86 -66.23 22.94
C ALA A 441 -7.06 -67.05 22.40
N PHE A 442 -7.08 -67.26 21.09
CA PHE A 442 -8.13 -67.95 20.37
C PHE A 442 -7.49 -69.00 19.46
N ALA A 443 -7.75 -70.27 19.76
CA ALA A 443 -7.26 -71.39 18.98
C ALA A 443 -8.43 -72.21 18.42
N ASP A 444 -8.35 -72.55 17.15
CA ASP A 444 -9.27 -73.46 16.48
C ASP A 444 -8.68 -74.86 16.35
N SER A 445 -9.57 -75.86 16.28
CA SER A 445 -9.20 -77.26 16.03
C SER A 445 -8.27 -77.37 14.81
N PRO A 446 -7.16 -78.14 14.91
CA PRO A 446 -6.85 -79.13 15.94
C PRO A 446 -6.07 -78.60 17.14
N LEU A 447 -5.88 -77.29 17.29
CA LEU A 447 -5.33 -76.69 18.50
C LEU A 447 -6.44 -76.42 19.52
N SER A 448 -6.11 -76.50 20.80
CA SER A 448 -6.98 -76.09 21.90
C SER A 448 -6.17 -75.47 23.03
N LEU A 449 -6.76 -74.48 23.70
CA LEU A 449 -6.16 -73.78 24.83
C LEU A 449 -6.83 -74.25 26.12
N ASP A 450 -6.00 -74.62 27.10
CA ASP A 450 -6.48 -74.98 28.44
C ASP A 450 -6.62 -73.73 29.32
N ASP A 451 -5.72 -72.76 29.14
CA ASP A 451 -5.81 -71.39 29.64
C ASP A 451 -5.65 -70.42 28.46
N ASP A 452 -6.64 -69.55 28.26
CA ASP A 452 -6.73 -68.63 27.13
C ASP A 452 -6.46 -67.18 27.53
N THR A 453 -6.11 -66.89 28.79
CA THR A 453 -5.92 -65.52 29.28
C THR A 453 -4.58 -65.30 29.96
N ALA A 454 -4.06 -64.08 29.85
CA ALA A 454 -2.88 -63.66 30.62
C ALA A 454 -2.93 -62.18 30.95
N PHE A 455 -2.25 -61.79 32.03
CA PHE A 455 -2.22 -60.40 32.48
C PHE A 455 -0.78 -59.88 32.55
N ILE A 456 -0.54 -58.72 31.95
CA ILE A 456 0.70 -57.97 32.04
C ILE A 456 0.39 -56.62 32.69
N GLN A 457 1.05 -56.33 33.82
CA GLN A 457 0.78 -55.12 34.59
C GLN A 457 1.10 -53.85 33.80
N GLU A 458 2.27 -53.82 33.18
CA GLU A 458 2.82 -52.66 32.51
C GLU A 458 3.87 -53.11 31.49
N LEU A 459 3.91 -52.43 30.34
CA LEU A 459 5.01 -52.51 29.39
C LEU A 459 5.39 -51.10 28.94
N ALA A 460 6.59 -50.64 29.28
CA ALA A 460 7.17 -49.42 28.74
C ALA A 460 7.54 -49.58 27.25
N PRO A 461 7.75 -48.49 26.49
CA PRO A 461 8.19 -48.56 25.10
C PRO A 461 9.43 -49.43 24.93
N GLY A 462 9.35 -50.46 24.09
CA GLY A 462 10.41 -51.44 23.84
C GLY A 462 10.62 -52.49 24.92
N GLU A 463 9.82 -52.49 26.00
CA GLU A 463 9.85 -53.52 27.03
C GLU A 463 9.13 -54.79 26.58
N SER A 464 9.59 -55.95 27.06
CA SER A 464 8.99 -57.26 26.78
C SER A 464 8.60 -58.00 28.06
N ALA A 465 7.47 -58.71 28.01
CA ALA A 465 7.04 -59.65 29.04
C ALA A 465 6.88 -61.06 28.48
N GLU A 466 7.21 -62.07 29.29
CA GLU A 466 6.99 -63.48 28.96
C GLU A 466 5.63 -63.94 29.49
N VAL A 467 4.81 -64.47 28.59
CA VAL A 467 3.46 -64.98 28.85
C VAL A 467 3.43 -66.48 28.57
N PRO A 468 3.34 -67.34 29.60
CA PRO A 468 3.15 -68.77 29.41
C PRO A 468 1.69 -69.08 29.05
N LEU A 469 1.49 -69.92 28.03
CA LEU A 469 0.18 -70.36 27.54
C LEU A 469 0.18 -71.90 27.42
N GLU A 470 -0.79 -72.59 28.02
CA GLU A 470 -0.92 -74.04 27.88
C GLU A 470 -1.68 -74.39 26.60
N LEU A 471 -0.96 -74.95 25.62
CA LEU A 471 -1.48 -75.27 24.30
C LEU A 471 -1.46 -76.79 24.07
N SER A 472 -2.57 -77.30 23.57
CA SER A 472 -2.78 -78.72 23.29
C SER A 472 -3.04 -78.95 21.80
N ALA A 473 -2.40 -79.97 21.21
CA ALA A 473 -2.64 -80.39 19.83
C ALA A 473 -3.42 -81.72 19.82
N GLY A 474 -4.53 -81.78 19.08
CA GLY A 474 -5.29 -83.01 18.92
C GLY A 474 -4.45 -84.13 18.30
N SER A 475 -4.71 -85.39 18.67
CA SER A 475 -3.97 -86.55 18.16
C SER A 475 -4.13 -86.80 16.65
N ALA A 476 -5.12 -86.16 16.03
CA ALA A 476 -5.33 -86.16 14.58
C ALA A 476 -4.68 -84.95 13.87
N ALA A 477 -3.98 -84.07 14.61
CA ALA A 477 -3.25 -82.95 14.03
C ALA A 477 -2.17 -83.48 13.08
N SER A 478 -2.15 -82.96 11.86
CA SER A 478 -1.12 -83.33 10.88
C SER A 478 0.14 -82.52 11.16
N PRO A 479 1.34 -83.08 10.92
CA PRO A 479 2.58 -82.32 11.12
C PRO A 479 2.66 -81.14 10.14
N LYS A 480 2.44 -79.93 10.64
CA LYS A 480 2.55 -78.66 9.91
C LYS A 480 2.49 -77.49 10.90
N THR A 481 2.78 -76.29 10.40
CA THR A 481 2.56 -75.04 11.13
C THR A 481 1.06 -74.73 11.19
N TYR A 482 0.57 -74.50 12.40
CA TYR A 482 -0.76 -73.96 12.68
C TYR A 482 -0.62 -72.53 13.23
N SER A 483 -1.69 -71.76 13.19
CA SER A 483 -1.76 -70.46 13.83
C SER A 483 -2.92 -70.41 14.82
N PHE A 484 -2.73 -69.66 15.89
CA PHE A 484 -3.79 -69.19 16.78
C PHE A 484 -3.68 -67.67 16.90
N ASP A 485 -4.76 -66.99 17.22
CA ASP A 485 -4.78 -65.54 17.34
C ASP A 485 -4.72 -65.12 18.80
N ILE A 486 -4.10 -63.98 19.11
CA ILE A 486 -4.15 -63.35 20.43
C ILE A 486 -4.53 -61.88 20.26
N ASP A 487 -5.46 -61.39 21.06
CA ASP A 487 -5.74 -59.95 21.18
C ASP A 487 -5.43 -59.45 22.59
N PHE A 488 -5.34 -58.13 22.73
CA PHE A 488 -4.98 -57.47 23.99
C PHE A 488 -5.97 -56.35 24.27
N GLU A 489 -6.67 -56.42 25.40
CA GLU A 489 -7.32 -55.26 26.01
C GLU A 489 -6.27 -54.56 26.89
N TYR A 490 -6.12 -53.24 26.74
CA TYR A 490 -5.09 -52.48 27.46
C TYR A 490 -5.57 -51.08 27.81
N GLU A 491 -4.90 -50.45 28.77
CA GLU A 491 -5.07 -49.06 29.16
C GLU A 491 -3.90 -48.23 28.61
N ASN A 492 -4.18 -47.17 27.85
CA ASN A 492 -3.15 -46.24 27.36
C ASN A 492 -2.73 -45.22 28.44
N GLU A 493 -1.79 -44.32 28.12
CA GLU A 493 -1.31 -43.31 29.09
C GLU A 493 -2.41 -42.34 29.57
N ASP A 494 -3.45 -42.13 28.76
CA ASP A 494 -4.62 -41.31 29.10
C ASP A 494 -5.63 -42.02 30.02
N GLY A 495 -5.41 -43.30 30.34
CA GLY A 495 -6.32 -44.11 31.15
C GLY A 495 -7.54 -44.66 30.39
N GLU A 496 -7.54 -44.58 29.05
CA GLU A 496 -8.59 -45.15 28.21
C GLU A 496 -8.34 -46.65 27.94
N ARG A 497 -9.38 -47.47 28.13
CA ARG A 497 -9.35 -48.88 27.71
C ARG A 497 -9.55 -49.01 26.21
N LYS A 498 -8.65 -49.74 25.55
CA LYS A 498 -8.66 -50.02 24.11
C LYS A 498 -8.45 -51.52 23.86
N LEU A 499 -8.91 -51.96 22.69
CA LEU A 499 -8.70 -53.32 22.18
C LEU A 499 -7.75 -53.25 20.99
N SER A 500 -6.71 -54.08 20.99
CA SER A 500 -5.79 -54.19 19.86
C SER A 500 -6.41 -54.93 18.67
N ASP A 501 -5.73 -54.91 17.54
CA ASP A 501 -5.96 -55.92 16.49
C ASP A 501 -5.57 -57.32 17.00
N SER A 502 -5.98 -58.36 16.28
CA SER A 502 -5.59 -59.74 16.55
C SER A 502 -4.21 -60.06 15.95
N TYR A 503 -3.36 -60.71 16.74
CA TYR A 503 -2.00 -61.10 16.37
C TYR A 503 -1.92 -62.61 16.12
N PRO A 504 -1.63 -63.04 14.88
CA PRO A 504 -1.47 -64.46 14.60
C PRO A 504 -0.12 -64.98 15.11
N VAL A 505 -0.16 -66.08 15.86
CA VAL A 505 1.01 -66.76 16.43
C VAL A 505 1.18 -68.12 15.78
N ALA A 506 2.35 -68.37 15.19
CA ALA A 506 2.66 -69.63 14.52
C ALA A 506 3.25 -70.67 15.48
N ILE A 507 2.76 -71.92 15.39
CA ILE A 507 3.23 -73.09 16.13
C ILE A 507 3.42 -74.27 15.19
N ASP A 508 4.58 -74.91 15.27
CA ASP A 508 4.93 -76.09 14.51
C ASP A 508 4.47 -77.36 15.25
N VAL A 509 3.51 -78.07 14.67
CA VAL A 509 3.09 -79.37 15.18
C VAL A 509 3.95 -80.46 14.56
N THR A 510 4.59 -81.29 15.40
CA THR A 510 5.44 -82.40 14.96
C THR A 510 4.76 -83.76 15.15
N GLU A 511 5.28 -84.80 14.49
CA GLU A 511 4.79 -86.17 14.68
C GLU A 511 4.92 -86.60 16.14
N SER A 512 3.94 -87.36 16.64
CA SER A 512 3.99 -87.95 17.97
C SER A 512 5.10 -89.00 18.03
N THR A 513 6.08 -88.83 18.93
CA THR A 513 7.18 -89.79 19.09
C THR A 513 6.76 -91.05 19.88
N GLY A 514 5.50 -91.16 20.32
CA GLY A 514 5.02 -92.22 21.21
C GLY A 514 4.32 -93.40 20.52
N GLY A 515 5.07 -94.40 20.02
CA GLY A 515 4.46 -95.59 19.39
C GLY A 515 5.33 -96.82 19.07
N GLY A 516 6.23 -97.27 19.95
CA GLY A 516 6.67 -98.68 20.12
C GLY A 516 7.42 -99.44 19.00
N GLY A 517 8.73 -99.68 19.18
CA GLY A 517 9.47 -100.74 18.47
C GLY A 517 10.99 -100.79 18.66
N LEU A 518 11.46 -101.62 19.58
CA LEU A 518 12.80 -102.27 19.73
C LEU A 518 14.11 -101.52 19.35
N SER A 519 15.00 -101.54 20.33
CA SER A 519 16.44 -101.25 20.30
C SER A 519 17.24 -101.78 19.09
N MET A 520 18.10 -100.93 18.51
CA MET A 520 19.51 -101.24 18.24
C MET A 520 20.37 -99.97 18.30
N PRO A 521 21.62 -100.04 18.82
CA PRO A 521 22.56 -98.94 18.74
C PRO A 521 23.27 -98.97 17.38
N LEU A 522 23.32 -97.84 16.67
CA LEU A 522 24.29 -97.66 15.60
C LEU A 522 25.04 -96.35 15.83
N VAL A 523 26.31 -96.55 16.13
CA VAL A 523 27.37 -95.57 16.31
C VAL A 523 27.64 -94.81 15.01
N GLY A 524 27.91 -93.51 15.15
CA GLY A 524 28.62 -92.66 14.19
C GLY A 524 27.72 -91.64 13.50
N GLY A 525 27.93 -90.34 13.54
CA GLY A 525 28.98 -89.50 14.11
C GLY A 525 28.77 -88.05 13.65
N ILE A 526 28.96 -87.10 14.58
CA ILE A 526 29.69 -85.82 14.41
C ILE A 526 29.21 -84.76 13.37
N VAL A 527 28.95 -83.55 13.92
CA VAL A 527 29.19 -82.17 13.40
C VAL A 527 28.09 -81.52 12.54
N VAL A 528 27.32 -80.55 13.05
CA VAL A 528 27.58 -79.09 13.26
C VAL A 528 28.01 -78.33 12.01
N VAL A 529 27.09 -77.57 11.38
CA VAL A 529 27.27 -76.27 10.66
C VAL A 529 25.86 -75.66 10.52
N LEU A 530 25.36 -74.74 11.36
CA LEU A 530 25.57 -73.27 11.38
C LEU A 530 25.70 -72.57 10.01
N GLY A 531 24.60 -71.92 9.58
CA GLY A 531 24.63 -70.73 8.73
C GLY A 531 24.58 -70.97 7.21
N LEU A 532 23.46 -70.55 6.60
CA LEU A 532 23.37 -69.71 5.39
C LEU A 532 21.99 -69.88 4.75
N GLY A 533 21.09 -68.93 5.00
CA GLY A 533 19.77 -68.90 4.38
C GLY A 533 19.06 -67.55 4.43
N ILE A 534 19.72 -66.44 4.77
CA ILE A 534 19.14 -65.09 4.68
C ILE A 534 20.19 -64.14 4.08
N VAL A 535 20.44 -64.29 2.77
CA VAL A 535 21.08 -63.27 1.91
C VAL A 535 20.18 -63.00 0.68
N GLY A 536 18.88 -63.26 0.78
CA GLY A 536 18.00 -63.38 -0.40
C GLY A 536 16.79 -62.45 -0.50
N PHE A 537 16.63 -61.42 0.33
CA PHE A 537 15.42 -60.58 0.24
C PHE A 537 15.60 -59.07 0.46
N LEU A 538 16.81 -58.55 0.21
CA LEU A 538 17.03 -57.11 0.01
C LEU A 538 17.41 -56.81 -1.44
N TRP A 539 16.48 -57.02 -2.39
CA TRP A 539 16.47 -56.27 -3.66
C TRP A 539 15.18 -56.44 -4.51
N TYR A 540 14.08 -55.85 -4.05
CA TYR A 540 12.99 -55.30 -4.89
C TYR A 540 12.06 -54.57 -3.91
N ARG A 541 12.10 -53.26 -3.71
CA ARG A 541 12.03 -52.20 -4.70
C ARG A 541 12.39 -50.88 -4.00
N ARG A 542 13.35 -50.16 -4.56
CA ARG A 542 13.48 -48.71 -4.42
C ARG A 542 12.38 -48.01 -5.19
#